data_AF-A0A2H0ENW2-F1
#
_entry.id   AF-A0A2H0ENW2-F1
#
_cell.length_a   1.000
_cell.length_b   1.000
_cell.length_c   1.000
_cell.angle_alpha   90.00
_cell.angle_beta   90.00
_cell.angle_gamma   90.00
#
_symmetry.space_group_name_H-M   'P 1'
#
loop_
_entity.id
_entity.type
_entity.pdbx_description
1 polymer ?
#
loop_
_entity_poly.entity_id
_entity_poly.type
_entity_poly.pdbx_seq_one_letter_code
_entity_poly.pdbx_strand_id
1 'polypeptide(L)' 'PTANSKGLRLGSFDQIRAIIDEELEAVWAGDKTAQAALDSAVERGDQLLRRFERAAQ' A
#
# COMPACT_ATOMS: atom_id res chain seq x y z
N PRO A 1 0.00 -3.97 -24.68
CA PRO A 1 0.72 -4.15 -23.39
C PRO A 1 2.12 -4.77 -23.62
N THR A 2 3.17 -3.97 -23.45
CA THR A 2 4.55 -4.42 -23.20
C THR A 2 4.64 -5.14 -21.85
N ALA A 3 5.76 -5.81 -21.57
CA ALA A 3 6.03 -6.41 -20.25
C ALA A 3 5.82 -5.39 -19.10
N ASN A 4 6.12 -4.11 -19.34
CA ASN A 4 6.00 -3.02 -18.36
C ASN A 4 4.64 -2.31 -18.38
N SER A 5 3.70 -2.73 -19.24
CA SER A 5 2.35 -2.15 -19.32
C SER A 5 1.23 -3.18 -19.19
N LYS A 6 1.56 -4.38 -18.68
CA LYS A 6 0.56 -5.28 -18.10
C LYS A 6 0.12 -4.68 -16.76
N GLY A 7 -1.08 -4.12 -16.72
CA GLY A 7 -1.66 -3.63 -15.47
C GLY A 7 -1.84 -4.78 -14.49
N LEU A 8 -1.16 -4.71 -13.34
CA LEU A 8 -1.37 -5.64 -12.25
C LEU A 8 -2.65 -5.23 -11.51
N ARG A 9 -3.67 -6.09 -11.54
CA ARG A 9 -4.90 -5.89 -10.76
C ARG A 9 -4.66 -6.46 -9.37
N LEU A 10 -4.16 -5.62 -8.47
CA LEU A 10 -4.04 -5.97 -7.07
C LEU A 10 -5.42 -5.84 -6.41
N GLY A 11 -5.86 -6.90 -5.75
CA GLY A 11 -7.01 -6.82 -4.87
C GLY A 11 -6.75 -5.84 -3.73
N SER A 12 -7.75 -5.07 -3.33
CA SER A 12 -7.63 -4.04 -2.30
C SER A 12 -6.66 -2.90 -2.62
N PHE A 13 -6.30 -2.69 -3.89
CA PHE A 13 -5.32 -1.65 -4.27
C PHE A 13 -5.75 -0.23 -3.88
N ASP A 14 -7.04 0.10 -3.96
CA ASP A 14 -7.55 1.42 -3.56
C ASP A 14 -7.31 1.68 -2.06
N GLN A 15 -7.47 0.65 -1.23
CA GLN A 15 -7.22 0.72 0.22
C GLN A 15 -5.73 0.86 0.52
N ILE A 16 -4.88 0.12 -0.22
CA ILE A 16 -3.42 0.24 -0.11
C ILE A 16 -2.96 1.64 -0.49
N ARG A 17 -3.58 2.25 -1.52
CA ARG A 17 -3.26 3.62 -1.92
C ARG A 17 -3.61 4.63 -0.82
N ALA A 18 -4.79 4.51 -0.23
CA ALA A 18 -5.19 5.36 0.89
C ALA A 18 -4.22 5.26 2.08
N ILE A 19 -3.73 4.06 2.39
CA ILE A 19 -2.70 3.86 3.42
C ILE A 19 -1.41 4.60 3.06
N ILE A 20 -0.94 4.49 1.81
CA ILE A 20 0.28 5.18 1.37
C ILE A 20 0.10 6.70 1.49
N ASP A 21 -1.07 7.22 1.10
CA ASP A 21 -1.37 8.65 1.19
C ASP A 21 -1.38 9.13 2.64
N GLU A 22 -2.03 8.41 3.56
CA GLU A 22 -2.02 8.71 5.01
C GLU A 22 -0.60 8.73 5.60
N GLU A 23 0.22 7.73 5.25
CA GLU A 23 1.59 7.64 5.77
C GLU A 23 2.47 8.77 5.23
N LEU A 24 2.28 9.16 3.96
CA LEU A 24 2.99 10.30 3.38
C LEU A 24 2.52 11.63 3.98
N GLU A 25 1.23 11.82 4.24
CA GLU A 25 0.71 12.98 4.96
C GLU A 25 1.37 13.14 6.33
N ALA A 26 1.56 12.04 7.07
CA ALA A 26 2.27 12.07 8.35
C ALA A 26 3.75 12.48 8.20
N VAL A 27 4.40 12.16 7.09
CA VAL A 27 5.76 12.65 6.78
C VAL A 27 5.75 14.15 6.52
N TRP A 28 4.79 14.64 5.72
CA TRP A 28 4.69 16.06 5.39
C TRP A 28 4.30 16.93 6.60
N ALA A 29 3.52 16.37 7.53
CA ALA A 29 3.19 16.99 8.81
C ALA A 29 4.37 17.00 9.79
N GLY A 30 5.42 16.20 9.55
CA GLY A 30 6.57 16.03 10.44
C GLY A 30 6.33 15.06 11.60
N ASP A 31 5.22 14.32 11.60
CA ASP A 31 4.86 13.35 12.64
C ASP A 31 5.63 12.03 12.51
N LYS A 32 6.07 11.68 11.29
CA LYS A 32 6.86 10.48 11.01
C LYS A 32 8.08 10.80 10.13
N THR A 33 9.14 10.01 10.30
CA THR A 33 10.24 10.01 9.32
C THR A 33 9.78 9.27 8.06
N ALA A 34 10.37 9.62 6.90
CA ALA A 34 10.05 8.97 5.63
C ALA A 34 10.20 7.44 5.69
N GLN A 35 11.26 6.94 6.34
CA GLN A 35 11.47 5.50 6.50
C GLN A 35 10.36 4.85 7.33
N ALA A 36 10.04 5.41 8.49
CA ALA A 36 9.02 4.84 9.39
C ALA A 36 7.63 4.83 8.74
N ALA A 37 7.29 5.87 7.98
CA ALA A 37 6.04 5.93 7.23
C ALA A 37 5.97 4.86 6.14
N LEU A 38 7.03 4.69 5.35
CA LEU A 38 7.08 3.66 4.30
C LEU A 38 7.05 2.24 4.87
N ASP A 39 7.76 1.99 5.98
CA ASP A 39 7.74 0.69 6.66
C ASP A 39 6.33 0.36 7.18
N SER A 40 5.63 1.36 7.75
CA SER A 40 4.24 1.22 8.20
C SER A 40 3.27 0.98 7.03
N ALA A 41 3.47 1.68 5.90
CA ALA A 41 2.68 1.48 4.69
C ALA A 41 2.82 0.04 4.15
N VAL A 42 4.05 -0.51 4.15
CA VAL A 42 4.31 -1.90 3.76
C VAL A 42 3.61 -2.87 4.69
N GLU A 43 3.76 -2.71 6.01
CA GLU A 43 3.13 -3.59 7.00
C GLU A 43 1.60 -3.62 6.85
N ARG A 44 0.97 -2.44 6.78
CA ARG A 44 -0.48 -2.30 6.63
C ARG A 44 -0.96 -2.82 5.27
N GLY A 45 -0.20 -2.58 4.20
CA GLY A 45 -0.49 -3.06 2.85
C GLY A 45 -0.42 -4.59 2.73
N ASP A 46 0.60 -5.22 3.30
CA ASP A 46 0.76 -6.68 3.29
C ASP A 46 -0.40 -7.39 3.99
N GLN A 47 -0.92 -6.82 5.07
CA GLN A 47 -2.11 -7.36 5.74
C GLN A 47 -3.34 -7.37 4.82
N LEU A 48 -3.53 -6.32 4.01
CA LEU A 48 -4.63 -6.26 3.04
C LEU A 48 -4.45 -7.27 1.92
N LEU A 49 -3.22 -7.42 1.40
CA LEU A 49 -2.90 -8.41 0.37
C LEU A 49 -3.19 -9.83 0.87
N ARG A 50 -2.79 -10.15 2.11
CA ARG A 50 -3.08 -11.47 2.72
C ARG A 50 -4.57 -11.70 2.97
N ARG A 51 -5.33 -10.66 3.33
CA ARG A 51 -6.79 -10.77 3.46
C ARG A 51 -7.45 -11.03 2.11
N PHE A 52 -7.01 -10.33 1.07
CA PHE A 52 -7.51 -10.54 -0.29
C PHE A 52 -7.17 -11.94 -0.81
N GLU A 53 -5.94 -12.41 -0.60
CA GLU A 53 -5.51 -13.76 -0.95
C GLU A 53 -6.43 -14.83 -0.34
N ARG A 54 -6.81 -14.68 0.93
CA ARG A 54 -7.75 -15.59 1.61
C ARG A 54 -9.19 -15.49 1.10
N ALA A 55 -9.63 -14.30 0.71
CA ALA A 55 -11.01 -14.07 0.22
C ALA A 55 -11.19 -14.48 -1.26
N ALA A 56 -10.10 -14.58 -2.01
CA ALA A 56 -10.07 -15.04 -3.40
C ALA A 56 -9.87 -16.55 -3.55
N GLN A 57 -9.66 -17.29 -2.44
CA GLN A 57 -9.72 -18.76 -2.38
C GLN A 57 -11.16 -19.24 -2.25
#